data_AF-A0A564ZEL8-F1
#
_entry.id   AF-A0A564ZEL8-F1
#
_cell.length_a   1.000
_cell.length_b   1.000
_cell.length_c   1.000
_cell.angle_alpha   90.00
_cell.angle_beta   90.00
_cell.angle_gamma   90.00
#
_symmetry.space_group_name_H-M   'P 1'
#
loop_
_entity.id
_entity.type
_entity.pdbx_description
1 polymer ?
#
loop_
_entity_poly.entity_id
_entity_poly.type
_entity_poly.pdbx_seq_one_letter_code
_entity_poly.pdbx_strand_id
1 'polypeptide(L)'
;MGVNYKYLQRIEAGRCNLTLKTLQRVASVLEVRIEDLFQFPLGSSEPFPEAQEVIGLVMAIIAGHDKAALKKLQIFIKEILDRKA
;
A
#
# COMPACT_ATOMS: atom_id res chain seq x y z
N MET A 1 -25.87 6.45 -10.72
CA MET A 1 -25.41 5.04 -10.54
C MET A 1 -25.22 4.80 -9.05
N GLY A 2 -26.02 3.92 -8.46
CA GLY A 2 -26.16 3.82 -7.00
C GLY A 2 -25.47 2.58 -6.44
N VAL A 3 -24.42 2.78 -5.65
CA VAL A 3 -24.02 1.80 -4.64
C VAL A 3 -24.99 2.01 -3.47
N ASN A 4 -25.61 0.94 -2.98
CA ASN A 4 -26.53 1.04 -1.84
C ASN A 4 -25.74 1.52 -0.61
N TYR A 5 -26.15 2.65 -0.03
CA TYR A 5 -25.44 3.28 1.10
C TYR A 5 -25.27 2.33 2.31
N LYS A 6 -26.29 1.54 2.64
CA LYS A 6 -26.20 0.52 3.72
C LYS A 6 -25.19 -0.58 3.39
N TYR A 7 -25.03 -0.90 2.11
CA TYR A 7 -24.05 -1.88 1.66
C TYR A 7 -22.62 -1.33 1.78
N LEU A 8 -22.41 -0.05 1.44
CA LEU A 8 -21.12 0.61 1.62
C LEU A 8 -20.71 0.69 3.10
N GLN A 9 -21.63 1.06 4.00
CA GLN A 9 -21.36 1.06 5.44
C GLN A 9 -20.97 -0.33 5.97
N ARG A 10 -21.56 -1.40 5.44
CA ARG A 10 -21.17 -2.77 5.81
C ARG A 10 -19.78 -3.14 5.30
N ILE A 11 -19.36 -2.59 4.17
CA ILE A 11 -17.99 -2.75 3.64
C ILE A 11 -17.01 -2.08 4.59
N GLU A 12 -17.24 -0.81 4.93
CA GLU A 12 -16.36 -0.04 5.82
C GLU A 12 -16.26 -0.64 7.22
N ALA A 13 -17.36 -1.20 7.74
CA ALA A 13 -17.37 -1.89 9.02
C ALA A 13 -16.75 -3.30 8.99
N GLY A 14 -16.27 -3.78 7.84
CA GLY A 14 -15.74 -5.14 7.68
C GLY A 14 -16.77 -6.25 7.83
N ARG A 15 -18.07 -5.95 7.71
CA ARG A 15 -19.20 -6.88 7.92
C ARG A 15 -19.77 -7.43 6.62
N CYS A 16 -18.95 -7.47 5.57
CA CYS A 16 -19.34 -7.95 4.25
C CYS A 16 -18.19 -8.73 3.61
N ASN A 17 -18.51 -9.86 3.00
CA ASN A 17 -17.58 -10.56 2.10
C ASN A 17 -17.78 -9.99 0.68
N LEU A 18 -16.74 -9.38 0.12
CA LEU A 18 -16.82 -8.70 -1.18
C LEU A 18 -16.39 -9.63 -2.31
N THR A 19 -17.13 -9.56 -3.42
CA THR A 19 -16.70 -10.21 -4.66
C THR A 19 -15.76 -9.30 -5.46
N LEU A 20 -14.93 -9.88 -6.32
CA LEU A 20 -14.08 -9.11 -7.25
C LEU A 20 -14.89 -8.16 -8.14
N LYS A 21 -16.08 -8.59 -8.57
CA LYS A 21 -17.01 -7.77 -9.36
C LYS A 21 -17.51 -6.55 -8.56
N THR A 22 -17.73 -6.72 -7.27
CA THR A 22 -18.11 -5.61 -6.37
C THR A 22 -16.96 -4.62 -6.23
N LEU A 23 -15.73 -5.10 -6.05
CA LEU A 23 -14.55 -4.24 -5.96
C LEU A 23 -14.33 -3.44 -7.25
N GLN A 24 -14.46 -4.06 -8.42
CA GLN A 24 -14.40 -3.35 -9.71
C GLN A 24 -15.45 -2.24 -9.82
N ARG A 25 -16.69 -2.51 -9.37
CA ARG A 25 -17.76 -1.52 -9.39
C ARG A 25 -17.51 -0.39 -8.41
N VAL A 26 -16.95 -0.68 -7.24
CA VAL A 26 -16.54 0.34 -6.26
C VAL A 26 -15.43 1.22 -6.86
N ALA A 27 -14.38 0.63 -7.42
CA ALA A 27 -13.30 1.36 -8.09
C ALA A 27 -13.82 2.28 -9.20
N SER A 28 -14.72 1.76 -10.06
CA SER A 28 -15.33 2.54 -11.14
C SER A 28 -16.18 3.71 -10.65
N VAL A 29 -16.86 3.59 -9.51
CA VAL A 29 -17.68 4.67 -8.94
C VAL A 29 -16.81 5.72 -8.26
N LEU A 30 -15.67 5.31 -7.70
CA LEU A 30 -14.70 6.20 -7.07
C LEU A 30 -13.70 6.82 -8.07
N GLU A 31 -13.77 6.44 -9.34
CA GLU A 31 -12.85 6.89 -10.40
C GLU A 31 -11.36 6.62 -10.08
N VAL A 32 -11.09 5.54 -9.36
CA VAL A 32 -9.74 5.06 -9.03
C VAL A 32 -9.46 3.75 -9.75
N ARG A 33 -8.18 3.39 -9.90
CA ARG A 33 -7.83 2.08 -10.44
C ARG A 33 -8.03 1.02 -9.36
N ILE A 34 -8.31 -0.22 -9.77
CA ILE A 34 -8.61 -1.29 -8.82
C ILE A 34 -7.39 -1.61 -7.93
N GLU A 35 -6.19 -1.43 -8.45
CA GLU A 35 -4.93 -1.63 -7.73
C GLU A 35 -4.77 -0.64 -6.57
N ASP A 36 -5.32 0.57 -6.72
CA ASP A 36 -5.25 1.62 -5.72
C ASP A 36 -6.08 1.26 -4.46
N LEU A 37 -7.11 0.41 -4.59
CA LEU A 37 -7.89 -0.11 -3.45
C LEU A 37 -7.09 -1.08 -2.55
N PHE A 38 -5.98 -1.63 -3.08
CA PHE A 38 -5.10 -2.54 -2.34
C PHE A 38 -3.84 -1.83 -1.85
N GLN A 39 -3.70 -0.53 -2.09
CA GLN A 39 -2.67 0.26 -1.45
C GLN A 39 -3.10 0.54 -0.02
N PHE A 40 -2.69 -0.35 0.88
CA PHE A 40 -2.76 -0.06 2.30
C PHE A 40 -1.72 1.00 2.62
N PRO A 41 -2.08 2.14 3.24
CA PRO A 41 -1.09 2.99 3.85
C PRO A 41 -0.37 2.11 4.88
N LEU A 42 0.91 1.85 4.63
CA LEU A 42 1.79 1.13 5.56
C LEU A 42 1.92 2.02 6.81
N GLY A 43 0.98 1.87 7.74
CA GLY A 43 0.92 2.65 8.96
C GLY A 43 0.33 4.04 8.78
N SER A 44 -0.58 4.38 9.68
CA SER A 44 -0.97 5.74 10.02
C SER A 44 0.28 6.53 10.47
N SER A 45 0.88 7.28 9.56
CA SER A 45 1.74 8.40 9.86
C SER A 45 1.61 9.31 8.65
N GLU A 46 1.40 10.60 8.89
CA GLU A 46 1.62 11.59 7.84
C GLU A 46 2.95 11.26 7.14
N PRO A 47 3.02 11.26 5.80
CA PRO A 47 4.28 11.03 5.11
C PRO A 47 5.23 12.14 5.54
N PHE A 48 6.09 11.85 6.53
CA PHE A 48 7.17 12.73 6.88
C PHE A 48 8.16 12.70 5.71
N PRO A 49 8.66 13.86 5.24
CA PRO A 49 9.44 13.97 4.00
C PRO A 49 10.57 12.94 3.88
N GLU A 50 11.19 12.59 5.00
CA GLU A 50 12.29 11.63 5.08
C GLU A 50 11.85 10.20 4.72
N ALA A 51 10.61 9.79 5.05
CA ALA A 51 10.08 8.49 4.64
C ALA A 51 9.90 8.41 3.11
N GLN A 52 9.42 9.50 2.51
CA GLN A 52 9.19 9.57 1.07
C GLN A 52 10.50 9.52 0.29
N GLU A 53 11.54 10.20 0.81
CA GLU A 53 12.88 10.15 0.23
C GLU A 53 13.47 8.74 0.30
N VAL A 54 13.37 8.06 1.44
CA VAL A 54 13.82 6.67 1.59
C VAL A 54 13.07 5.73 0.65
N ILE A 55 11.74 5.85 0.53
CA ILE A 55 10.95 5.07 -0.43
C ILE A 55 11.45 5.31 -1.86
N GLY A 56 11.68 6.56 -2.25
CA GLY A 56 12.19 6.92 -3.57
C GLY A 56 13.54 6.28 -3.89
N LEU A 57 14.48 6.32 -2.95
CA LEU A 57 15.80 5.69 -3.09
C LEU A 57 15.69 4.17 -3.24
N VAL A 58 14.84 3.52 -2.44
CA VAL A 58 14.61 2.06 -2.54
C VAL A 58 14.01 1.70 -3.90
N MET A 59 13.03 2.47 -4.38
CA MET A 59 12.42 2.24 -5.68
C MET A 59 13.42 2.38 -6.84
N ALA A 60 14.34 3.36 -6.76
CA ALA A 60 15.39 3.53 -7.77
C ALA A 60 16.35 2.32 -7.82
N ILE A 61 16.72 1.76 -6.67
CA ILE A 61 17.56 0.56 -6.59
C ILE A 61 16.85 -0.65 -7.20
N ILE A 62 15.56 -0.82 -6.91
CA ILE A 62 14.76 -1.91 -7.47
C ILE A 62 14.67 -1.79 -9.00
N ALA A 63 14.40 -0.59 -9.52
CA ALA A 63 14.32 -0.33 -10.96
C ALA A 63 15.64 -0.57 -11.69
N GLY A 64 16.78 -0.32 -11.03
CA GLY A 64 18.11 -0.60 -11.57
C GLY A 64 18.47 -2.09 -11.65
N HIS A 65 17.64 -2.99 -11.08
CA HIS A 65 17.88 -4.44 -11.00
C HIS A 65 19.26 -4.84 -10.42
N ASP A 66 19.89 -3.97 -9.62
CA ASP A 66 21.19 -4.24 -9.02
C ASP A 66 21.04 -5.15 -7.78
N LYS A 67 21.31 -6.44 -8.01
CA LYS A 67 21.27 -7.48 -6.95
C LYS A 67 22.26 -7.22 -5.82
N ALA A 68 23.41 -6.60 -6.08
CA ALA A 68 24.40 -6.33 -5.05
C ALA A 68 23.94 -5.19 -4.14
N ALA A 69 23.37 -4.13 -4.72
CA ALA A 69 22.77 -3.03 -3.98
C ALA A 69 21.60 -3.51 -3.11
N LEU A 70 20.70 -4.34 -3.64
CA LEU A 70 19.58 -4.92 -2.89
C LEU A 70 20.05 -5.77 -1.70
N LYS A 71 21.10 -6.59 -1.86
CA LYS A 71 21.67 -7.37 -0.75
C LYS A 71 22.25 -6.49 0.34
N LYS A 72 22.98 -5.43 -0.02
CA LYS A 72 23.52 -4.48 0.96
C LYS A 72 22.39 -3.78 1.72
N LEU A 73 21.38 -3.28 1.01
CA LEU A 73 20.21 -2.65 1.61
C LEU A 73 19.50 -3.59 2.59
N GLN A 74 19.33 -4.86 2.22
CA GLN A 74 18.73 -5.87 3.10
C GLN A 74 19.52 -6.05 4.41
N ILE A 75 20.86 -6.03 4.37
CA ILE A 75 21.70 -6.14 5.57
C ILE A 75 21.48 -4.92 6.48
N PHE A 76 21.52 -3.71 5.90
CA PHE A 76 21.33 -2.48 6.68
C PHE A 76 19.94 -2.40 7.32
N ILE A 77 18.89 -2.76 6.57
CA ILE A 77 17.53 -2.78 7.11
C ILE A 77 17.43 -3.77 8.28
N LYS A 78 18.03 -4.95 8.17
CA LYS A 78 18.06 -5.93 9.26
C LYS A 78 18.79 -5.39 10.50
N GLU A 79 19.94 -4.74 10.33
CA GLU A 79 20.68 -4.17 11.44
C GLU A 79 19.86 -3.10 12.20
N ILE A 80 19.16 -2.23 11.46
CA ILE A 80 18.33 -1.18 12.05
C ILE A 80 17.14 -1.78 12.83
N LEU A 81 16.53 -2.84 12.29
CA LEU A 81 15.42 -3.53 12.95
C LEU A 81 15.88 -4.29 14.19
N ASP A 82 17.05 -4.95 14.15
CA ASP A 82 17.62 -5.66 15.30
C ASP A 82 18.03 -4.71 16.43
N ARG A 83 18.45 -3.47 16.14
CA ARG A 83 18.74 -2.45 17.18
C ARG A 83 17.51 -1.95 17.94
N LYS A 84 16.29 -2.25 17.46
CA LYS A 84 15.02 -1.86 18.10
C LYS A 84 14.45 -2.93 19.03
N ALA A 85 15.10 -4.10 19.13
CA ALA A 85 14.72 -5.21 20.02
C ALA A 85 15.41 -5.12 21.39
#